data_AF-A0A6I6JCD7-F1
#
_entry.id   AF-A0A6I6JCD7-F1
#
_cell.length_a   1.000
_cell.length_b   1.000
_cell.length_c   1.000
_cell.angle_alpha   90.00
_cell.angle_beta   90.00
_cell.angle_gamma   90.00
#
_symmetry.space_group_name_H-M   'P 1'
#
loop_
_entity.id
_entity.type
_entity.pdbx_description
1 polymer ?
#
loop_
_entity_poly.entity_id
_entity_poly.type
_entity_poly.pdbx_seq_one_letter_code
_entity_poly.pdbx_strand_id
1 'polypeptide(L)'
;MSDVTPADEKLIWAHFLLGDSHWYAAEFDGKDTFFGYAVLNGDMMNSEWGYFSLAELTELRVGPFVVCVEDGWRVREFKEVMSERHGGGWNG
;
A
#
# COMPACT_ATOMS: atom_id res chain seq x y z
N MET A 1 18.83 18.62 -8.11
CA MET A 1 17.39 18.38 -8.31
C MET A 1 17.03 17.14 -7.53
N SER A 2 16.52 17.29 -6.31
CA SER A 2 15.93 16.17 -5.58
C SER A 2 14.46 16.12 -5.97
N ASP A 3 14.11 15.18 -6.84
CA ASP A 3 12.72 14.88 -7.24
C ASP A 3 12.00 14.24 -6.05
N VAL A 4 11.71 15.04 -5.03
CA VAL A 4 10.97 14.58 -3.85
C VAL A 4 9.50 14.89 -4.14
N THR A 5 8.82 13.94 -4.77
CA THR A 5 7.35 13.97 -4.77
C THR A 5 6.87 13.86 -3.31
N PRO A 6 6.08 14.81 -2.80
CA PRO A 6 5.45 14.68 -1.49
C PRO A 6 4.68 13.35 -1.40
N ALA A 7 4.73 12.70 -0.24
CA ALA A 7 4.07 11.40 -0.03
C ALA A 7 2.59 11.43 -0.43
N ASP A 8 1.88 12.51 -0.09
CA ASP A 8 0.46 12.74 -0.38
C ASP A 8 0.12 12.77 -1.87
N GLU A 9 1.08 13.16 -2.71
CA GLU A 9 0.91 13.33 -4.15
C GLU A 9 1.38 12.12 -4.95
N LYS A 10 1.97 11.10 -4.29
CA LYS A 10 2.37 9.86 -4.96
C LYS A 10 1.13 9.14 -5.50
N LEU A 11 1.18 8.73 -6.76
CA LEU A 11 0.16 7.88 -7.37
C LEU A 11 0.27 6.46 -6.84
N ILE A 12 -0.86 5.86 -6.48
CA ILE A 12 -0.95 4.47 -6.04
C ILE A 12 -1.44 3.62 -7.20
N TRP A 13 -0.57 2.74 -7.69
CA TRP A 13 -0.79 1.94 -8.89
C TRP A 13 -1.45 0.60 -8.62
N ALA A 14 -1.21 0.03 -7.44
CA ALA A 14 -1.78 -1.24 -7.04
C ALA A 14 -2.08 -1.26 -5.55
N HIS A 15 -3.04 -2.09 -5.17
CA HIS A 15 -3.38 -2.34 -3.79
C HIS A 15 -3.42 -3.85 -3.55
N PHE A 16 -2.65 -4.28 -2.57
CA PHE A 16 -2.63 -5.65 -2.08
C PHE A 16 -3.29 -5.67 -0.71
N LEU A 17 -4.09 -6.71 -0.43
CA LEU A 17 -4.83 -6.82 0.82
C LEU A 17 -4.84 -8.25 1.39
N LEU A 18 -4.82 -8.33 2.71
CA LEU A 18 -5.02 -9.57 3.48
C LEU A 18 -5.68 -9.22 4.81
N GLY A 19 -7.00 -9.48 4.93
CA GLY A 19 -7.77 -9.01 6.07
C GLY A 19 -7.73 -7.48 6.17
N ASP A 20 -7.35 -6.97 7.35
CA ASP A 20 -7.17 -5.53 7.61
C ASP A 20 -5.74 -5.04 7.31
N SER A 21 -4.91 -5.88 6.69
CA SER A 21 -3.58 -5.46 6.22
C SER A 21 -3.64 -5.02 4.76
N HIS A 22 -3.05 -3.88 4.48
CA HIS A 22 -3.08 -3.20 3.20
C HIS A 22 -1.68 -2.76 2.78
N TRP A 23 -1.33 -3.00 1.52
CA TRP A 23 -0.11 -2.49 0.91
C TRP A 23 -0.47 -1.70 -0.36
N TYR A 24 -0.17 -0.41 -0.35
CA TYR A 24 -0.43 0.53 -1.44
C TYR A 24 0.86 0.80 -2.20
N ALA A 25 1.01 0.23 -3.40
CA ALA A 25 2.23 0.35 -4.19
C ALA A 25 2.27 1.67 -4.98
N ALA A 26 3.30 2.48 -4.76
CA ALA A 26 3.53 3.73 -5.49
C ALA A 26 4.57 3.57 -6.62
N GLU A 27 5.58 2.73 -6.40
CA GLU A 27 6.65 2.48 -7.37
C GLU A 27 6.99 0.98 -7.39
N PHE A 28 7.47 0.50 -8.53
CA PHE A 28 7.91 -0.88 -8.71
C PHE A 28 9.24 -0.91 -9.47
N ASP A 29 10.19 -1.73 -9.01
CA ASP A 29 11.49 -1.90 -9.66
C ASP A 29 11.43 -2.70 -10.99
N GLY A 30 10.24 -3.19 -11.35
CA GLY A 30 10.01 -4.01 -12.54
C GLY A 30 10.33 -5.50 -12.35
N LYS A 31 10.70 -5.92 -11.13
CA LYS A 31 11.16 -7.28 -10.82
C LYS A 31 10.45 -7.86 -9.61
N ASP A 32 10.59 -7.24 -8.44
CA ASP A 32 10.13 -7.79 -7.17
C ASP A 32 9.81 -6.72 -6.11
N THR A 33 10.59 -5.63 -6.04
CA THR A 33 10.47 -4.67 -4.96
C THR A 33 9.50 -3.55 -5.30
N PHE A 34 8.52 -3.33 -4.43
CA PHE A 34 7.70 -2.12 -4.43
C PHE A 34 8.20 -1.13 -3.40
N PHE A 35 8.05 0.16 -3.70
CA PHE A 35 8.00 1.21 -2.69
C PHE A 35 6.55 1.64 -2.54
N GLY A 36 6.07 1.74 -1.29
CA GLY A 36 4.67 2.01 -1.02
C GLY A 36 4.37 2.21 0.45
N TYR A 37 3.08 2.24 0.77
CA TYR A 37 2.60 2.43 2.15
C TYR A 37 1.96 1.16 2.68
N ALA A 38 2.35 0.74 3.88
CA ALA A 38 1.84 -0.44 4.54
C ALA A 38 1.00 -0.05 5.76
N VAL A 39 -0.21 -0.61 5.83
CA VAL A 39 -1.05 -0.61 7.04
C VAL A 39 -1.19 -2.07 7.46
N LEU A 40 -0.71 -2.42 8.64
CA LEU A 40 -0.75 -3.81 9.11
C LEU A 40 -1.80 -3.97 10.19
N ASN A 41 -2.66 -4.98 10.06
CA ASN A 41 -3.75 -5.24 11.02
C ASN A 41 -4.65 -4.03 11.32
N GLY A 42 -4.85 -3.14 10.34
CA GLY A 42 -5.62 -1.90 10.50
C GLY A 42 -4.96 -0.84 11.40
N ASP A 43 -3.69 -1.02 11.79
CA ASP A 43 -2.98 -0.08 12.67
C ASP A 43 -2.45 1.13 11.90
N MET A 44 -3.27 2.19 11.87
CA MET A 44 -2.93 3.47 11.25
C MET A 44 -1.90 4.30 12.04
N MET A 45 -1.63 3.96 13.32
CA MET A 45 -0.62 4.69 14.10
C MET A 45 0.80 4.24 13.74
N ASN A 46 0.95 2.98 13.34
CA ASN A 46 2.23 2.38 12.96
C ASN A 46 2.33 2.12 11.45
N SER A 47 1.44 2.70 10.65
CA SER A 47 1.50 2.57 9.20
C SER A 47 2.59 3.46 8.62
N GLU A 48 3.34 2.92 7.65
CA GLU A 48 4.59 3.52 7.20
C GLU A 48 4.83 3.41 5.70
N TRP A 49 5.62 4.35 5.17
CA TRP A 49 6.20 4.24 3.84
C TRP A 49 7.45 3.37 3.90
N GLY A 50 7.52 2.37 3.03
CA GLY A 50 8.63 1.42 3.03
C GLY A 50 8.68 0.60 1.75
N TYR A 51 9.59 -0.36 1.77
CA TYR A 51 9.74 -1.33 0.69
C TYR A 51 9.10 -2.65 1.08
N PHE A 52 8.48 -3.32 0.11
CA PHE A 52 7.97 -4.68 0.29
C PHE A 52 8.18 -5.49 -1.00
N SER A 53 8.40 -6.80 -0.86
CA SER A 53 8.66 -7.72 -1.96
C SER A 53 7.36 -8.35 -2.47
N LEU A 54 7.21 -8.46 -3.79
CA LEU A 54 6.15 -9.21 -4.44
C LEU A 54 6.24 -10.70 -4.05
N ALA A 55 7.44 -11.28 -4.08
CA ALA A 55 7.66 -12.66 -3.70
C ALA A 55 7.21 -12.90 -2.24
N GLU A 56 7.66 -12.08 -1.29
CA GLU A 56 7.26 -12.20 0.12
C GLU A 56 5.76 -12.04 0.31
N LEU A 57 5.12 -11.07 -0.37
CA LEU A 57 3.67 -10.90 -0.32
C LEU A 57 2.91 -12.13 -0.85
N THR A 58 3.37 -12.74 -1.94
CA THR A 58 2.70 -13.92 -2.52
C THR A 58 2.88 -15.19 -1.66
N GLU A 59 3.94 -15.25 -0.86
CA GLU A 59 4.18 -16.33 0.08
C GLU A 59 3.48 -16.12 1.44
N LEU A 60 3.11 -14.87 1.76
CA LEU A 60 2.43 -14.52 3.01
C LEU A 60 1.08 -15.23 3.14
N ARG A 61 0.93 -15.98 4.22
CA ARG A 61 -0.24 -16.80 4.53
C ARG A 61 -0.64 -16.62 5.99
N VAL A 62 -1.93 -16.36 6.21
CA VAL A 62 -2.53 -16.31 7.55
C VAL A 62 -3.66 -17.33 7.58
N GLY A 63 -3.37 -18.53 8.11
CA GLY A 63 -4.29 -19.66 8.04
C GLY A 63 -4.64 -20.00 6.57
N PRO A 64 -5.92 -20.07 6.18
CA PRO A 64 -6.31 -20.34 4.80
C PRO A 64 -6.22 -19.11 3.87
N PHE A 65 -5.92 -17.92 4.40
CA PHE A 65 -5.94 -16.67 3.65
C PHE A 65 -4.56 -16.35 3.05
N VAL A 66 -4.57 -15.80 1.84
CA VAL A 66 -3.41 -15.31 1.08
C VAL A 66 -3.64 -13.86 0.69
N VAL A 67 -2.56 -13.13 0.42
CA VAL A 67 -2.64 -11.78 -0.13
C VAL A 67 -3.36 -11.80 -1.48
N CYS A 68 -4.32 -10.90 -1.65
CA CYS A 68 -5.02 -10.65 -2.90
C CYS A 68 -4.60 -9.31 -3.49
N VAL A 69 -4.66 -9.19 -4.83
CA VAL A 69 -4.59 -7.91 -5.52
C VAL A 69 -6.03 -7.42 -5.71
N GLU A 70 -6.32 -6.15 -5.40
CA GLU A 70 -7.65 -5.57 -5.62
C GLU A 70 -7.95 -5.48 -7.12
N ASP A 71 -8.99 -6.18 -7.57
CA ASP A 71 -9.49 -6.08 -8.94
C ASP A 71 -10.19 -4.73 -9.17
N GLY A 72 -9.99 -4.16 -10.36
CA GLY A 72 -10.54 -2.85 -10.70
C GLY A 72 -9.92 -1.65 -9.96
N TRP A 73 -8.71 -1.80 -9.40
CA TRP A 73 -8.00 -0.70 -8.76
C TRP A 73 -7.86 0.52 -9.70
N ARG A 74 -8.18 1.70 -9.18
CA ARG A 74 -8.05 2.97 -9.91
C ARG A 74 -6.81 3.72 -9.44
N VAL A 75 -5.92 4.03 -10.38
CA VAL A 75 -4.72 4.84 -10.11
C VAL A 75 -5.13 6.25 -9.72
N ARG A 76 -4.67 6.69 -8.55
CA ARG A 76 -4.97 8.00 -7.95
C ARG A 76 -3.98 8.34 -6.84
N GLU A 77 -4.01 9.58 -6.39
CA GLU A 77 -3.10 10.10 -5.37
C GLU A 77 -3.29 9.43 -4.01
N PHE A 78 -2.20 9.26 -3.27
CA PHE A 78 -2.19 8.65 -1.94
C PHE A 78 -3.19 9.31 -0.99
N LYS A 79 -3.23 10.64 -0.94
CA LYS A 79 -4.18 11.37 -0.08
C LYS A 79 -5.64 11.05 -0.39
N GLU A 80 -5.97 10.81 -1.67
CA GLU A 80 -7.33 10.43 -2.08
C GLU A 80 -7.65 9.01 -1.60
N VAL A 81 -6.71 8.08 -1.78
CA VAL A 81 -6.83 6.70 -1.27
C VAL A 81 -7.05 6.70 0.24
N MET A 82 -6.23 7.45 0.99
CA MET A 82 -6.31 7.52 2.44
C MET A 82 -7.59 8.18 2.93
N SER A 83 -8.02 9.26 2.29
CA SER A 83 -9.29 9.91 2.63
C SER A 83 -10.50 8.97 2.40
N GLU A 84 -10.53 8.26 1.27
CA GLU A 84 -11.63 7.35 0.91
C GLU A 84 -11.68 6.11 1.79
N ARG A 85 -10.52 5.51 2.09
CA ARG A 85 -10.43 4.18 2.72
C ARG A 85 -10.18 4.24 4.22
N HIS A 86 -9.56 5.31 4.72
CA HIS A 86 -9.08 5.43 6.11
C HIS A 86 -9.44 6.76 6.78
N GLY A 87 -10.34 7.56 6.19
CA GLY A 87 -10.63 8.95 6.60
C GLY A 87 -11.09 9.17 8.05
N GLY A 88 -11.39 8.11 8.82
CA GLY A 88 -11.65 8.19 10.26
C GLY A 88 -10.41 8.08 11.16
N GLY A 89 -9.25 7.64 10.61
CA GLY A 89 -8.04 7.33 11.37
C GLY A 89 -6.72 7.87 10.80
N TRP A 90 -6.74 8.46 9.60
CA TRP A 90 -5.55 9.08 9.00
C TRP A 90 -5.40 10.56 9.41
N ASN A 91 -4.23 10.95 9.93
CA ASN A 91 -3.95 12.29 10.47
C ASN A 91 -2.97 13.12 9.61
N GLY A 92 -2.87 12.85 8.30
CA GLY A 92 -1.94 13.55 7.40
C GLY A 92 -0.51 13.09 7.60
#